data_AF-A0A961E658-F1
#
_entry.id   AF-A0A961E658-F1
#
_cell.length_a   1.000
_cell.length_b   1.000
_cell.length_c   1.000
_cell.angle_alpha   90.00
_cell.angle_beta   90.00
_cell.angle_gamma   90.00
#
_symmetry.space_group_name_H-M   'P 1'
#
loop_
_entity.id
_entity.type
_entity.pdbx_description
1 polymer ?
#
loop_
_entity_poly.entity_id
_entity_poly.type
_entity_poly.pdbx_seq_one_letter_code
_entity_poly.pdbx_strand_id
1 'polypeptide(L)' 'MSTTIRCDRCKRRLRNPAAPNAWNATFKAGRIVGYLCPDCQTPAENAEAEINEATLVYGQTAGGRYFGVPKGTGR' A
#
# COMPACT_ATOMS: atom_id res chain seq x y z
N MET A 1 -9.66 5.88 18.60
CA MET A 1 -8.60 4.86 18.60
C MET A 1 -7.50 5.32 17.67
N SER A 2 -6.32 5.67 18.19
CA SER A 2 -5.16 6.04 17.37
C SER A 2 -4.53 4.76 16.82
N THR A 3 -5.04 4.29 15.68
CA THR A 3 -4.58 3.11 14.96
C THR A 3 -3.13 3.33 14.55
N THR A 4 -2.21 2.82 15.37
CA THR A 4 -0.79 3.02 15.16
C THR A 4 -0.30 2.07 14.08
N ILE A 5 -0.04 2.59 12.87
CA ILE A 5 0.54 1.83 11.77
C ILE A 5 2.04 1.58 12.07
N ARG A 6 2.48 0.33 11.92
CA ARG A 6 3.87 -0.08 12.09
C ARG A 6 4.35 -0.88 10.89
N CYS A 7 5.63 -0.73 10.56
CA CYS A 7 6.29 -1.52 9.52
C CYS A 7 6.34 -2.99 9.96
N ASP A 8 6.05 -3.94 9.07
CA ASP A 8 6.07 -5.35 9.44
C ASP A 8 7.48 -5.89 9.68
N ARG A 9 8.48 -5.41 8.91
CA ARG A 9 9.89 -5.83 9.02
C ARG A 9 10.59 -5.21 10.23
N CYS A 10 10.76 -3.89 10.26
CA CYS A 10 11.54 -3.20 11.29
C CYS A 10 10.73 -2.70 12.49
N LYS A 11 9.40 -2.91 12.50
CA LYS A 11 8.47 -2.42 13.54
C LYS A 11 8.52 -0.90 13.80
N ARG A 12 9.15 -0.13 12.90
CA ARG A 12 9.15 1.34 12.91
C ARG A 12 7.71 1.84 12.90
N ARG A 13 7.42 2.90 13.65
CA ARG A 13 6.08 3.48 13.78
C ARG A 13 5.88 4.59 12.75
N LEU A 14 4.78 4.55 12.00
CA LEU A 14 4.35 5.66 11.17
C LEU A 14 3.85 6.78 12.10
N ARG A 15 4.64 7.86 12.21
CA ARG A 15 4.32 8.99 13.09
C ARG A 15 3.37 9.99 12.42
N ASN A 16 3.44 10.12 11.10
CA ASN A 16 2.56 11.01 10.34
C ASN A 16 1.92 10.22 9.18
N PRO A 17 0.64 9.83 9.28
CA PRO A 17 -0.07 9.14 8.20
C PRO A 17 -0.38 10.06 7.01
N ALA A 18 -0.30 11.38 7.18
CA ALA A 18 -0.43 12.36 6.10
C ALA A 18 0.94 12.72 5.48
N ALA A 19 2.05 12.16 5.95
CA ALA A 19 3.33 12.33 5.28
C ALA A 19 3.33 11.46 4.00
N PRO A 20 3.48 12.06 2.82
CA PRO A 20 3.44 11.37 1.53
C PRO A 20 4.65 10.44 1.27
N ASN A 21 5.39 10.04 2.31
CA ASN A 21 6.69 9.40 2.15
C ASN A 21 6.54 7.87 2.14
N ALA A 22 5.98 7.34 1.05
CA ALA A 22 6.26 6.01 0.48
C ALA A 22 6.17 4.79 1.43
N TRP A 23 5.12 4.69 2.25
CA TRP A 23 4.81 3.44 2.94
C TRP A 23 3.93 2.56 2.06
N ASN A 24 4.45 1.40 1.65
CA ASN A 24 3.71 0.44 0.84
C ASN A 24 2.81 -0.40 1.72
N ALA A 25 1.55 -0.54 1.35
CA ALA A 25 0.64 -1.50 1.95
C ALA A 25 0.80 -2.86 1.28
N THR A 26 0.97 -3.92 2.07
CA THR A 26 1.03 -5.29 1.57
C THR A 26 -0.38 -5.86 1.54
N PHE A 27 -0.82 -6.30 0.37
CA PHE A 27 -2.13 -6.93 0.19
C PHE A 27 -1.97 -8.45 0.02
N LYS A 28 -2.80 -9.23 0.73
CA LYS A 28 -2.93 -10.68 0.53
C LYS A 28 -4.40 -11.02 0.37
N ALA A 29 -4.76 -11.65 -0.76
CA ALA A 29 -6.15 -11.98 -1.10
C ALA A 29 -7.13 -10.78 -0.97
N GLY A 30 -6.70 -9.59 -1.40
CA GLY A 30 -7.51 -8.37 -1.36
C GLY A 30 -7.68 -7.76 0.04
N ARG A 31 -6.86 -8.15 1.02
CA ARG A 31 -6.83 -7.56 2.37
C ARG A 31 -5.46 -6.99 2.67
N ILE A 32 -5.40 -5.81 3.28
CA ILE A 32 -4.16 -5.26 3.82
C ILE A 32 -3.72 -6.17 4.97
N VAL A 33 -2.57 -6.82 4.80
CA VAL A 33 -1.98 -7.68 5.83
C VAL A 33 -0.81 -7.01 6.56
N GLY A 34 -0.29 -5.91 6.03
CA GLY A 34 0.81 -5.19 6.65
C GLY A 34 1.17 -3.91 5.90
N TYR A 35 2.14 -3.19 6.46
CA TYR A 35 2.74 -2.01 5.84
C TYR A 35 4.26 -2.14 5.89
N LEU A 36 4.95 -1.60 4.90
CA LEU A 36 6.41 -1.56 4.83
C LEU A 36 6.87 -0.11 4.70
N CYS A 37 7.80 0.29 5.55
CA CYS A 37 8.46 1.59 5.43
C CYS A 37 9.43 1.60 4.24
N PRO A 38 9.74 2.77 3.66
CA PRO A 38 10.60 2.87 2.48
C PRO A 38 12.00 2.25 2.71
N ASP A 39 12.57 2.36 3.91
CA ASP A 39 13.86 1.73 4.24
C ASP A 39 13.85 0.19 4.19
N CYS A 40 12.66 -0.41 4.36
CA CYS A 40 12.50 -1.86 4.42
C CYS A 40 12.00 -2.44 3.11
N GLN A 41 11.57 -1.61 2.16
CA GLN A 41 11.19 -2.06 0.82
C GLN A 41 12.46 -2.37 0.04
N THR A 42 12.46 -3.46 -0.70
CA THR A 42 13.48 -3.65 -1.73
C THR A 42 13.23 -2.68 -2.89
N PRO A 43 14.27 -2.33 -3.67
CA PRO A 43 14.10 -1.49 -4.86
C PRO A 43 13.07 -2.05 -5.85
N ALA A 44 12.98 -3.39 -5.95
CA ALA A 44 11.98 -4.07 -6.76
C ALA A 44 10.55 -3.86 -6.21
N GLU A 45 10.33 -4.08 -4.91
CA GLU A 45 9.03 -3.84 -4.26
C GLU A 45 8.57 -2.37 -4.37
N ASN A 46 9.52 -1.42 -4.33
CA ASN A 46 9.22 -0.01 -4.53
C ASN A 46 8.85 0.28 -5.99
N ALA A 47 9.62 -0.22 -6.96
CA ALA A 47 9.32 -0.06 -8.38
C ALA A 47 7.96 -0.68 -8.74
N GLU A 48 7.63 -1.87 -8.22
CA GLU A 48 6.32 -2.49 -8.40
C GLU A 48 5.20 -1.64 -7.80
N ALA A 49 5.40 -1.04 -6.62
CA ALA A 49 4.41 -0.18 -6.00
C ALA A 49 4.18 1.12 -6.80
N GLU A 50 5.24 1.75 -7.30
CA GLU A 50 5.15 2.93 -8.18
C GLU A 50 4.43 2.60 -9.49
N ILE A 51 4.75 1.47 -10.12
CA ILE A 51 4.06 0.99 -11.32
C ILE A 51 2.58 0.76 -10.99
N ASN A 52 2.27 0.12 -9.87
CA ASN A 52 0.91 -0.18 -9.45
C ASN A 52 0.13 1.10 -9.10
N GLU A 53 0.72 2.11 -8.47
CA GLU A 53 0.09 3.42 -8.22
C GLU A 53 -0.23 4.15 -9.54
N ALA A 54 0.71 4.07 -10.50
CA ALA A 54 0.55 4.66 -11.82
C ALA A 54 -0.50 3.91 -12.67
N THR A 55 -0.59 2.60 -12.55
CA THR A 55 -1.36 1.73 -13.46
C THR A 55 -2.63 1.14 -12.88
N LEU A 56 -2.87 1.16 -11.57
CA LEU A 56 -4.06 0.59 -10.93
C LEU A 56 -4.92 1.66 -10.27
N VAL A 57 -6.24 1.49 -10.33
CA VAL A 57 -7.19 2.13 -9.42
C VAL A 57 -7.52 1.13 -8.32
N TYR A 58 -7.25 1.53 -7.08
CA TYR A 58 -7.65 0.75 -5.92
C TYR A 58 -9.08 1.10 -5.53
N GLY A 59 -9.95 0.11 -5.54
CA GLY A 59 -11.33 0.20 -5.07
C GLY A 59 -11.54 -0.67 -3.83
N GLN A 60 -12.54 -0.32 -3.03
CA GLN A 60 -13.04 -1.18 -1.96
C GLN A 60 -14.44 -1.66 -2.34
N THR A 61 -14.68 -2.97 -2.27
CA THR A 61 -16.03 -3.53 -2.45
C THR A 61 -16.85 -3.32 -1.18
N ALA A 62 -18.19 -3.37 -1.27
CA ALA A 62 -19.08 -3.16 -0.12
C ALA A 62 -18.82 -4.11 1.07
N GLY A 63 -18.18 -5.27 0.83
CA GLY A 63 -17.72 -6.21 1.85
C GLY A 63 -16.31 -5.97 2.41
N GLY A 64 -15.71 -4.79 2.20
CA GLY A 64 -14.42 -4.40 2.76
C GLY A 64 -13.19 -5.05 2.11
N ARG A 65 -13.35 -5.74 0.96
CA ARG A 65 -12.23 -6.26 0.16
C ARG A 65 -11.69 -5.18 -0.74
N TYR A 66 -10.37 -5.02 -0.76
CA TYR A 66 -9.67 -4.17 -1.71
C TYR A 66 -9.43 -4.95 -3.00
N PHE A 67 -9.66 -4.29 -4.14
CA PHE A 67 -9.31 -4.81 -5.45
C PHE A 67 -8.55 -3.72 -6.22
N GLY A 68 -7.55 -4.13 -7.00
CA GLY A 68 -6.89 -3.28 -7.98
C GLY A 68 -7.47 -3.62 -9.35
N VAL A 69 -8.10 -2.65 -10.00
CA VAL A 69 -8.35 -2.74 -11.44
C VAL A 69 -7.28 -1.92 -12.15
N PRO A 70 -6.80 -2.34 -13.32
CA PRO A 70 -6.01 -1.46 -14.16
C PRO A 70 -6.77 -0.15 -14.34
N LYS A 71 -6.08 0.99 -14.17
CA LYS A 71 -6.50 2.27 -14.74
C LYS A 71 -6.66 2.00 -16.22
N GLY A 72 -7.90 1.76 -16.61
CA GLY A 72 -8.23 1.49 -18.00
C GLY A 72 -7.72 2.66 -18.82
N THR A 73 -6.89 2.35 -19.81
CA THR A 73 -6.82 3.04 -21.09
C THR A 73 -8.24 3.17 -21.63
N GLY A 74 -8.97 4.17 -21.13
CA GLY A 74 -10.27 4.56 -21.65
C GLY A 74 -10.05 5.06 -23.07
N ARG A 75 -10.55 4.28 -24.03
CA ARG A 75 -10.79 4.72 -25.40
C ARG A 75 -12.08 5.53 -25.44
#